data_AF-A0A1H1LWD6-F1
#
_entry.id   AF-A0A1H1LWD6-F1
#
_cell.length_a   1.000
_cell.length_b   1.000
_cell.length_c   1.000
_cell.angle_alpha   90.00
_cell.angle_beta   90.00
_cell.angle_gamma   90.00
#
_symmetry.space_group_name_H-M   'P 1'
#
loop_
_entity.id
_entity.type
_entity.pdbx_description
1 polymer ?
#
loop_
_entity_poly.entity_id
_entity_poly.type
_entity_poly.pdbx_seq_one_letter_code
_entity_poly.pdbx_strand_id
1 'polypeptide(L)'
;MTEQKQIKVEVDGAVVAEAVVTPPDEDARARAQVHVDPGHLPAGTRQQVAAAVHEAVVADAAQHLTAALPRGDAELVEEMRGHLDHAELRSAGASSIIEGDVKQ
;
A
#
# COMPACT_ATOMS: atom_id res chain seq x y z
N MET A 1 -13.15 3.30 17.97
CA MET A 1 -13.08 3.77 16.57
C MET A 1 -11.67 3.46 16.11
N THR A 2 -11.49 2.53 15.19
CA THR A 2 -10.17 2.25 14.60
C THR A 2 -9.88 3.40 13.64
N GLU A 3 -8.94 4.28 13.99
CA GLU A 3 -8.63 5.47 13.21
C GLU A 3 -7.82 5.09 11.97
N GLN A 4 -8.31 5.45 10.78
CA GLN A 4 -7.58 5.20 9.53
C GLN A 4 -6.42 6.19 9.41
N LYS A 5 -5.27 5.71 8.94
CA LYS A 5 -4.11 6.56 8.63
C LYS A 5 -4.14 6.95 7.15
N GLN A 6 -4.01 8.25 6.87
CA GLN A 6 -3.83 8.75 5.51
C GLN A 6 -2.34 9.05 5.27
N ILE A 7 -1.81 8.51 4.19
CA ILE A 7 -0.44 8.71 3.71
C ILE A 7 -0.53 9.51 2.41
N LYS A 8 0.34 10.50 2.25
CA LYS A 8 0.46 11.31 1.04
C LYS A 8 1.91 11.42 0.63
N VAL A 9 2.19 11.20 -0.65
CA VAL A 9 3.46 11.50 -1.28
C VAL A 9 3.28 12.75 -2.11
N GLU A 10 4.05 13.79 -1.79
CA GLU A 10 3.99 15.09 -2.44
C GLU A 10 5.25 15.36 -3.25
N VAL A 11 5.07 15.89 -4.46
CA VAL A 11 6.13 16.34 -5.36
C VAL A 11 5.78 17.75 -5.81
N ASP A 12 6.70 18.69 -5.64
CA ASP A 12 6.51 20.10 -6.03
C ASP A 12 5.20 20.72 -5.48
N GLY A 13 4.76 20.28 -4.30
CA GLY A 13 3.54 20.75 -3.64
C GLY A 13 2.23 20.12 -4.13
N ALA A 14 2.30 19.12 -5.02
CA ALA A 14 1.15 18.33 -5.46
C ALA A 14 1.21 16.91 -4.89
N VAL A 15 0.08 16.39 -4.42
CA VAL A 15 -0.03 14.98 -4.03
C VAL A 15 -0.04 14.12 -5.28
N VAL A 16 0.94 13.24 -5.43
CA VAL A 16 1.10 12.36 -6.61
C VAL A 16 0.77 10.89 -6.31
N ALA A 17 0.71 10.54 -5.03
CA ALA A 17 0.21 9.25 -4.57
C ALA A 17 -0.37 9.41 -3.16
N GLU A 18 -1.40 8.64 -2.87
CA GLU A 18 -2.01 8.58 -1.55
C GLU A 18 -2.35 7.14 -1.17
N ALA A 19 -2.34 6.86 0.13
CA ALA A 19 -2.84 5.61 0.65
C ALA A 19 -3.70 5.84 1.89
N VAL A 20 -4.76 5.05 2.02
CA VAL A 20 -5.58 4.97 3.23
C VAL A 20 -5.35 3.60 3.84
N VAL A 21 -4.79 3.59 5.05
CA VAL A 21 -4.49 2.39 5.82
C VAL A 21 -5.52 2.25 6.94
N THR A 22 -6.27 1.15 6.90
CA THR A 22 -7.12 0.70 8.00
C THR A 22 -6.26 -0.15 8.94
N PRO A 23 -6.26 0.13 10.26
CA PRO A 23 -5.47 -0.61 11.23
C PRO A 23 -5.85 -2.10 11.26
N PRO A 24 -5.00 -2.96 11.83
CA PRO A 24 -5.32 -4.36 12.02
C PRO A 24 -6.60 -4.57 12.82
N ASP A 25 -7.39 -5.57 12.42
CA ASP A 25 -8.51 -6.09 13.19
C ASP A 25 -8.03 -7.07 14.29
N GLU A 26 -8.97 -7.78 14.94
CA GLU A 26 -8.67 -8.74 16.00
C GLU A 26 -7.76 -9.90 15.56
N ASP A 27 -7.69 -10.16 14.24
CA ASP A 27 -6.82 -11.17 13.63
C ASP A 27 -5.48 -10.59 13.13
N ALA A 28 -5.13 -9.37 13.55
CA ALA A 28 -3.95 -8.64 13.13
C ALA A 28 -3.86 -8.36 11.61
N ARG A 29 -5.01 -8.24 10.93
CA ARG A 29 -5.07 -8.01 9.47
C ARG A 29 -5.37 -6.55 9.13
N ALA A 30 -4.37 -5.86 8.58
CA ALA A 30 -4.51 -4.49 8.10
C ALA A 30 -5.03 -4.46 6.65
N ARG A 31 -5.66 -3.35 6.27
CA ARG A 31 -6.10 -3.11 4.88
C ARG A 31 -5.55 -1.79 4.36
N ALA A 32 -5.14 -1.75 3.10
CA ALA A 32 -4.73 -0.50 2.45
C ALA A 32 -5.46 -0.30 1.11
N GLN A 33 -5.70 0.96 0.78
CA GLN A 33 -6.14 1.38 -0.55
C GLN A 33 -5.15 2.41 -1.05
N VAL A 34 -4.50 2.14 -2.19
CA VAL A 34 -3.47 3.02 -2.76
C VAL A 34 -4.00 3.62 -4.06
N HIS A 35 -3.84 4.93 -4.17
CA HIS A 35 -4.09 5.69 -5.38
C HIS A 35 -2.78 6.35 -5.83
N VAL A 36 -2.55 6.36 -7.13
CA VAL A 36 -1.37 6.98 -7.74
C VAL A 36 -1.88 7.79 -8.92
N ASP A 37 -1.48 9.06 -8.99
CA ASP A 37 -1.90 9.96 -10.05
C ASP A 37 -1.42 9.42 -11.42
N PRO A 38 -2.23 9.57 -12.47
CA PRO A 38 -1.84 9.13 -13.80
C PRO A 38 -0.71 10.02 -14.36
N GLY A 39 0.17 9.41 -15.17
CA GLY A 39 1.20 10.13 -15.92
C GLY A 39 2.62 9.81 -15.50
N HIS A 40 3.56 10.64 -15.96
CA HIS A 40 4.97 10.49 -15.62
C HIS A 40 5.22 11.12 -14.25
N LEU A 41 5.29 10.26 -13.22
CA LEU A 41 5.69 10.65 -11.88
C LEU A 41 7.21 10.54 -11.74
N PRO A 42 7.83 11.27 -10.80
CA PRO A 42 9.23 11.07 -10.49
C PRO A 42 9.53 9.61 -10.13
N ALA A 43 10.77 9.20 -10.43
CA ALA A 43 11.27 7.91 -10.00
C ALA A 43 11.19 7.79 -8.47
N GLY A 44 10.76 6.62 -7.98
CA GLY A 44 10.67 6.34 -6.54
C GLY A 44 9.35 6.74 -5.87
N THR A 45 8.41 7.41 -6.55
CA THR A 45 7.10 7.73 -5.95
C THR A 45 6.36 6.47 -5.47
N ARG A 46 6.42 5.38 -6.24
CA ARG A 46 5.78 4.10 -5.91
C ARG A 46 6.47 3.38 -4.76
N GLN A 47 7.79 3.41 -4.75
CA GLN A 47 8.60 2.92 -3.64
C GLN A 47 8.28 3.68 -2.34
N GLN A 48 8.19 5.02 -2.40
CA GLN A 48 7.89 5.86 -1.25
C GLN A 48 6.52 5.55 -0.64
N VAL A 49 5.46 5.44 -1.47
CA VAL A 49 4.13 5.10 -0.94
C VAL A 49 4.07 3.66 -0.41
N ALA A 50 4.75 2.70 -1.06
CA ALA A 50 4.81 1.32 -0.59
C ALA A 50 5.52 1.21 0.77
N ALA A 51 6.68 1.87 0.91
CA ALA A 51 7.43 1.93 2.15
C ALA A 51 6.62 2.59 3.28
N ALA A 52 5.95 3.71 2.99
CA ALA A 52 5.11 4.39 3.98
C ALA A 52 3.90 3.54 4.42
N VAL A 53 3.26 2.81 3.50
CA VAL A 53 2.20 1.84 3.85
C VAL A 53 2.75 0.75 4.75
N HIS A 54 3.93 0.22 4.43
CA HIS A 54 4.60 -0.80 5.23
C HIS A 54 4.92 -0.30 6.65
N GLU A 55 5.54 0.87 6.79
CA GLU A 55 5.83 1.51 8.07
C GLU A 55 4.57 1.69 8.92
N ALA A 56 3.45 2.11 8.29
CA ALA A 56 2.19 2.29 8.99
C ALA A 56 1.62 0.97 9.56
N VAL A 57 1.69 -0.12 8.80
CA VAL A 57 1.17 -1.42 9.25
C VAL A 57 2.08 -2.12 10.26
N VAL A 58 3.40 -1.94 10.14
CA VAL A 58 4.38 -2.41 11.15
C VAL A 58 4.20 -1.65 12.46
N ALA A 59 4.01 -0.33 12.41
CA ALA A 59 3.77 0.48 13.60
C ALA A 59 2.50 0.07 14.36
N ASP A 60 1.50 -0.49 13.66
CA ASP A 60 0.28 -1.01 14.26
C ASP A 60 0.35 -2.52 14.59
N ALA A 61 1.54 -3.13 14.47
CA ALA A 61 1.78 -4.55 14.70
C ALA A 61 0.87 -5.49 13.87
N ALA A 62 0.53 -5.09 12.65
CA ALA A 62 -0.18 -5.96 11.72
C ALA A 62 0.71 -7.14 11.34
N GLN A 63 0.11 -8.33 11.28
CA GLN A 63 0.78 -9.56 10.83
C GLN A 63 0.49 -9.83 9.35
N HIS A 64 -0.61 -9.29 8.83
CA HIS A 64 -1.03 -9.53 7.47
C HIS A 64 -1.60 -8.23 6.86
N LEU A 65 -1.35 -8.03 5.57
CA LEU A 65 -1.83 -6.88 4.82
C LEU A 65 -2.64 -7.35 3.61
N THR A 66 -3.81 -6.74 3.40
CA THR A 66 -4.53 -6.78 2.12
C THR A 66 -4.57 -5.38 1.53
N ALA A 67 -3.91 -5.14 0.40
CA ALA A 67 -3.84 -3.84 -0.24
C ALA A 67 -4.50 -3.85 -1.64
N ALA A 68 -5.34 -2.85 -1.90
CA ALA A 68 -5.86 -2.56 -3.23
C ALA A 68 -4.95 -1.56 -3.95
N LEU A 69 -4.46 -1.94 -5.12
CA LEU A 69 -3.55 -1.17 -5.96
C LEU A 69 -4.19 -0.85 -7.32
N PRO A 70 -3.79 0.24 -8.00
CA PRO A 70 -4.23 0.52 -9.37
C PRO A 70 -3.88 -0.65 -10.30
N ARG A 71 -4.83 -1.08 -11.12
CA ARG A 71 -4.59 -2.19 -12.05
C ARG A 71 -3.53 -1.80 -13.08
N GLY A 72 -2.55 -2.70 -13.27
CA GLY A 72 -1.47 -2.51 -14.25
C GLY A 72 -0.27 -1.74 -13.73
N ASP A 73 -0.30 -1.27 -12.47
CA ASP A 73 0.87 -0.65 -11.83
C ASP A 73 1.83 -1.73 -11.31
N ALA A 74 2.58 -2.33 -12.25
CA ALA A 74 3.49 -3.44 -11.96
C ALA A 74 4.64 -3.02 -11.02
N GLU A 75 5.09 -1.76 -11.11
CA GLU A 75 6.14 -1.22 -10.23
C GLU A 75 5.63 -1.15 -8.79
N LEU A 76 4.45 -0.58 -8.55
CA LEU A 76 3.88 -0.55 -7.19
C LEU A 76 3.63 -1.96 -6.63
N VAL A 77 3.18 -2.90 -7.48
CA VAL A 77 3.02 -4.31 -7.07
C VAL A 77 4.35 -4.92 -6.62
N GLU A 78 5.44 -4.68 -7.35
CA GLU A 78 6.77 -5.21 -7.03
C GLU A 78 7.30 -4.59 -5.73
N GLU A 79 7.17 -3.27 -5.57
CA GLU A 79 7.56 -2.56 -4.35
C GLU A 79 6.78 -3.09 -3.12
N MET A 80 5.45 -3.26 -3.25
CA MET A 80 4.63 -3.84 -2.17
C MET A 80 5.02 -5.29 -1.86
N ARG A 81 5.31 -6.10 -2.88
CA ARG A 81 5.79 -7.48 -2.72
C ARG A 81 7.12 -7.53 -1.97
N GLY A 82 7.99 -6.53 -2.14
CA GLY A 82 9.23 -6.38 -1.39
C GLY A 82 9.04 -6.36 0.13
N HIS A 83 7.89 -5.85 0.61
CA HIS A 83 7.56 -5.70 2.03
C HIS A 83 6.72 -6.84 2.62
N LEU A 84 6.38 -7.85 1.81
CA LEU A 84 5.50 -8.94 2.21
C LEU A 84 6.17 -10.31 2.03
N ASP A 85 5.91 -11.23 2.94
CA ASP A 85 6.18 -12.66 2.78
C ASP A 85 4.92 -13.36 2.26
N HIS A 86 5.11 -14.44 1.49
CA HIS A 86 4.02 -15.20 0.87
C HIS A 86 3.02 -14.33 0.06
N ALA A 87 3.51 -13.28 -0.59
CA ALA A 87 2.66 -12.32 -1.29
C ALA A 87 1.93 -12.94 -2.49
N GLU A 88 0.61 -12.89 -2.45
CA GLU A 88 -0.28 -13.26 -3.54
C GLU A 88 -0.87 -12.03 -4.21
N LEU A 89 -1.04 -12.09 -5.53
CA LEU A 89 -1.64 -11.03 -6.33
C LEU A 89 -2.81 -11.58 -7.11
N ARG A 90 -3.96 -10.91 -7.01
CA ARG A 90 -5.15 -11.23 -7.80
C ARG A 90 -5.78 -9.99 -8.40
N SER A 91 -6.42 -10.15 -9.56
CA SER A 91 -7.17 -9.07 -10.19
C SER A 91 -8.51 -8.84 -9.48
N ALA A 92 -8.93 -7.58 -9.35
CA ALA A 92 -10.21 -7.19 -8.76
C ALA A 92 -10.84 -6.02 -9.55
N GLY A 93 -11.31 -6.30 -10.77
CA GLY A 93 -11.97 -5.30 -11.61
C GLY A 93 -11.01 -4.21 -12.11
N ALA A 94 -11.15 -3.00 -11.57
CA ALA A 94 -10.31 -1.85 -11.89
C ALA A 94 -9.05 -1.75 -11.01
N SER A 95 -8.91 -2.63 -10.01
CA SER A 95 -7.74 -2.73 -9.15
C SER A 95 -7.11 -4.12 -9.22
N SER A 96 -5.96 -4.24 -8.58
CA SER A 96 -5.38 -5.51 -8.18
C SER A 96 -5.32 -5.57 -6.65
N ILE A 97 -5.55 -6.74 -6.08
CA ILE A 97 -5.37 -6.99 -4.65
C ILE A 97 -4.07 -7.74 -4.47
N ILE A 98 -3.17 -7.17 -3.69
CA ILE A 98 -2.01 -7.87 -3.15
C ILE A 98 -2.28 -8.19 -1.68
N GLU A 99 -1.98 -9.41 -1.27
CA GLU A 99 -2.11 -9.84 0.13
C GLU A 99 -0.95 -10.72 0.54
N GLY A 100 -0.54 -10.64 1.81
CA GLY A 100 0.63 -11.37 2.31
C GLY A 100 0.95 -11.01 3.75
N ASP A 101 1.92 -11.73 4.31
CA ASP A 101 2.37 -11.55 5.68
C ASP A 101 3.31 -10.34 5.75
N VAL A 102 3.15 -9.50 6.77
CA VAL A 102 3.92 -8.26 6.92
C VAL A 102 5.31 -8.60 7.46
N LYS A 103 6.36 -8.22 6.72
CA LYS A 103 7.74 -8.30 7.20
C LYS A 103 7.93 -7.37 8.41
N GLN A 104 8.72 -7.79 9.39
CA GLN A 104 8.97 -7.04 10.63
C GLN A 104 10.37 -6.42 10.63
#